data_AF-A0A379AYE1-F1
#
_entry.id   AF-A0A379AYE1-F1
#
_cell.length_a   1.000
_cell.length_b   1.000
_cell.length_c   1.000
_cell.angle_alpha   90.00
_cell.angle_beta   90.00
_cell.angle_gamma   90.00
#
_symmetry.space_group_name_H-M   'P 1'
#
loop_
_entity.id
_entity.type
_entity.pdbx_description
1 polymer ?
#
loop_
_entity_poly.entity_id
_entity_poly.type
_entity_poly.pdbx_seq_one_letter_code
_entity_poly.pdbx_strand_id
1 'polypeptide(L)'
;MTKPTLTISHFPQWRRQGEIIKQANRKCFENFPGDFHHKIQMKKEGQTLLDGLAQGRELLLELINSQELNPAQQAKNKAFKRSAKFLIGLLMAVVADVEKLEIERMESEKLAEGNK
;
A
#
# COMPACT_ATOMS: atom_id res chain seq x y z
N MET A 1 30.89 -3.59 -10.43
CA MET A 1 29.65 -2.85 -10.76
C MET A 1 28.60 -3.10 -9.69
N THR A 2 28.32 -2.12 -8.84
CA THR A 2 27.27 -2.18 -7.81
C THR A 2 25.90 -2.18 -8.47
N LYS A 3 25.18 -3.32 -8.40
CA LYS A 3 23.81 -3.44 -8.94
C LYS A 3 22.90 -2.40 -8.28
N PRO A 4 22.24 -1.50 -9.03
CA PRO A 4 21.40 -0.45 -8.45
C PRO A 4 20.32 -1.07 -7.56
N THR A 5 20.14 -0.48 -6.38
CA THR A 5 19.03 -0.80 -5.47
C THR A 5 17.78 -0.21 -6.07
N LEU A 6 16.85 -1.07 -6.50
CA LEU A 6 15.56 -0.62 -7.00
C LEU A 6 14.79 0.02 -5.84
N THR A 7 14.85 1.34 -5.69
CA THR A 7 13.97 2.13 -4.82
C THR A 7 12.64 2.42 -5.54
N ILE A 8 11.67 3.03 -4.87
CA ILE A 8 10.38 3.50 -5.42
C ILE A 8 10.53 4.25 -6.77
N SER A 9 11.70 4.83 -7.05
CA SER A 9 11.99 5.50 -8.33
C SER A 9 12.00 4.58 -9.56
N HIS A 10 12.03 3.26 -9.40
CA HIS A 10 12.20 2.33 -10.52
C HIS A 10 10.89 1.90 -11.19
N PHE A 11 9.75 2.26 -10.63
CA PHE A 11 8.44 1.98 -11.21
C PHE A 11 7.59 3.26 -11.30
N PRO A 12 8.02 4.26 -12.10
CA PRO A 12 7.39 5.59 -12.13
C PRO A 12 5.92 5.53 -12.54
N GLN A 13 5.56 4.63 -13.47
CA GLN A 13 4.17 4.48 -13.91
C GLN A 13 3.28 3.88 -12.81
N TRP A 14 3.77 2.88 -12.08
CA TRP A 14 3.03 2.33 -10.93
C TRP A 14 2.91 3.32 -9.77
N ARG A 15 3.96 4.11 -9.53
CA ARG A 15 3.87 5.23 -8.59
C ARG A 15 2.78 6.22 -9.00
N ARG A 16 2.72 6.57 -10.29
CA ARG A 16 1.67 7.45 -10.82
C ARG A 16 0.28 6.85 -10.60
N GLN A 17 0.10 5.55 -10.77
CA GLN A 17 -1.19 4.89 -10.47
C GLN A 17 -1.58 5.05 -9.00
N GLY A 18 -0.65 4.90 -8.06
CA GLY A 18 -0.90 5.20 -6.64
C GLY A 18 -1.41 6.63 -6.42
N GLU A 19 -0.80 7.62 -7.06
CA GLU A 19 -1.25 9.02 -6.96
C GLU A 19 -2.60 9.26 -7.62
N ILE A 20 -2.91 8.58 -8.73
CA ILE A 20 -4.23 8.65 -9.37
C ILE A 20 -5.31 8.07 -8.44
N ILE A 21 -5.02 6.97 -7.75
CA ILE A 21 -5.94 6.39 -6.77
C ILE A 21 -6.24 7.39 -5.65
N LYS A 22 -5.22 8.05 -5.08
CA LYS A 22 -5.42 9.08 -4.05
C LYS A 22 -6.26 10.26 -4.55
N GLN A 23 -5.99 10.72 -5.78
CA GLN A 23 -6.80 11.77 -6.42
C GLN A 23 -8.26 11.33 -6.57
N ALA A 24 -8.50 10.07 -6.94
CA ALA A 24 -9.85 9.51 -7.03
C ALA A 24 -10.52 9.35 -5.66
N ASN A 25 -9.78 9.00 -4.61
CA ASN A 25 -10.28 8.92 -3.24
C ASN A 25 -10.73 10.30 -2.74
N ARG A 26 -9.89 11.33 -2.93
CA ARG A 26 -10.23 12.72 -2.58
C ARG A 26 -11.48 13.20 -3.32
N LYS A 27 -11.58 12.97 -4.64
CA LYS A 27 -12.78 13.31 -5.41
C LYS A 27 -14.04 12.60 -4.92
N CYS A 28 -13.92 11.33 -4.52
CA CYS A 28 -15.02 10.56 -3.95
C CYS A 28 -15.47 11.14 -2.60
N PHE A 29 -14.52 11.49 -1.74
CA PHE A 29 -14.78 12.15 -0.47
C PHE A 29 -15.52 13.49 -0.65
N GLU A 30 -15.08 14.32 -1.59
CA GLU A 30 -15.64 15.67 -1.80
C GLU A 30 -17.01 15.66 -2.48
N ASN A 31 -17.19 14.84 -3.52
CA ASN A 31 -18.33 14.94 -4.42
C ASN A 31 -19.37 13.83 -4.26
N PHE A 32 -18.99 12.71 -3.63
CA PHE A 32 -19.82 11.50 -3.55
C PHE A 32 -19.84 10.91 -2.13
N PRO A 33 -20.33 11.66 -1.12
CA PRO A 33 -20.24 11.25 0.29
C PRO A 33 -20.99 9.95 0.61
N GLY A 34 -22.08 9.65 -0.10
CA GLY A 34 -22.83 8.39 0.04
C GLY A 34 -22.06 7.15 -0.44
N ASP A 35 -21.15 7.33 -1.41
CA ASP A 35 -20.40 6.23 -2.04
C ASP A 35 -19.03 6.01 -1.38
N PHE A 36 -18.67 6.85 -0.40
CA PHE A 36 -17.36 6.78 0.26
C PHE A 36 -17.13 5.44 1.00
N HIS A 37 -18.20 4.70 1.33
CA HIS A 37 -18.11 3.35 1.90
C HIS A 37 -17.34 2.36 1.01
N HIS A 38 -17.36 2.54 -0.32
CA HIS A 38 -16.54 1.75 -1.24
C HIS A 38 -15.03 2.01 -1.05
N LYS A 39 -14.65 3.23 -0.63
CA LYS A 39 -13.25 3.54 -0.30
C LYS A 39 -12.83 2.87 1.00
N ILE A 40 -13.70 2.87 2.00
CA ILE A 40 -13.48 2.13 3.26
C ILE A 40 -13.30 0.63 2.98
N GLN A 41 -14.09 0.07 2.06
CA GLN A 41 -13.93 -1.32 1.62
C GLN A 41 -12.58 -1.54 0.90
N MET A 42 -12.20 -0.64 -0.02
CA MET A 42 -10.89 -0.68 -0.68
C MET A 42 -9.72 -0.62 0.33
N LYS A 43 -9.86 0.16 1.42
CA LYS A 43 -8.89 0.18 2.52
C LYS A 43 -8.74 -1.20 3.17
N LYS A 44 -9.85 -1.86 3.49
CA LYS A 44 -9.85 -3.21 4.10
C LYS A 44 -9.20 -4.24 3.18
N GLU A 45 -9.57 -4.23 1.90
CA GLU A 45 -8.97 -5.11 0.90
C GLU A 45 -7.47 -4.84 0.73
N GLY A 46 -7.08 -3.57 0.68
CA GLY A 46 -5.68 -3.15 0.64
C GLY A 46 -4.88 -3.61 1.85
N GLN A 47 -5.46 -3.56 3.05
CA GLN A 47 -4.84 -4.07 4.28
C GLN A 47 -4.63 -5.59 4.21
N THR A 48 -5.64 -6.36 3.79
CA THR A 48 -5.51 -7.81 3.61
C THR A 48 -4.39 -8.17 2.64
N LEU A 49 -4.28 -7.45 1.52
CA LEU A 49 -3.22 -7.67 0.53
C LEU A 49 -1.83 -7.30 1.10
N LEU A 50 -1.74 -6.21 1.85
CA LEU A 50 -0.51 -5.78 2.52
C LEU A 50 -0.03 -6.85 3.51
N ASP A 51 -0.94 -7.32 4.36
CA ASP A 51 -0.64 -8.30 5.40
C ASP A 51 -0.17 -9.62 4.78
N GLY A 52 -0.85 -10.11 3.73
CA GLY A 52 -0.43 -11.31 3.01
C GLY A 52 0.96 -11.17 2.36
N LEU A 53 1.26 -10.04 1.74
CA LEU A 53 2.59 -9.77 1.17
C LEU A 53 3.68 -9.67 2.25
N ALA A 54 3.37 -9.06 3.39
CA ALA A 54 4.28 -8.93 4.51
C ALA A 54 4.61 -10.29 5.13
N GLN A 55 3.58 -11.08 5.45
CA GLN A 55 3.71 -12.43 6.02
C GLN A 55 4.43 -13.38 5.06
N GLY A 56 4.08 -13.38 3.77
CA GLY A 56 4.76 -14.22 2.78
C GLY A 56 6.24 -13.85 2.61
N ARG A 57 6.58 -12.56 2.70
CA ARG A 57 7.97 -12.10 2.69
C ARG A 57 8.72 -12.53 3.95
N GLU A 58 8.08 -12.48 5.11
CA GLU A 58 8.64 -12.94 6.39
C GLU A 58 8.91 -14.44 6.38
N LEU A 59 7.91 -15.26 6.02
CA LEU A 59 8.05 -16.70 5.87
C LEU A 59 9.19 -17.07 4.90
N LEU A 60 9.28 -16.40 3.75
CA LEU A 60 10.38 -16.65 2.83
C LEU A 60 11.74 -16.32 3.47
N LEU A 61 11.85 -15.23 4.23
CA LEU A 61 13.08 -14.87 4.93
C LEU A 61 13.47 -15.93 5.97
N GLU A 62 12.51 -16.47 6.71
CA GLU A 62 12.74 -17.57 7.66
C GLU A 62 13.28 -18.81 6.94
N LEU A 63 12.61 -19.24 5.86
CA LEU A 63 12.97 -20.43 5.09
C LEU A 63 14.34 -20.33 4.41
N ILE A 64 14.71 -19.15 3.91
CA ILE A 64 16.02 -18.99 3.27
C ILE A 64 17.15 -18.86 4.29
N ASN A 65 16.87 -18.42 5.52
CA ASN A 65 17.90 -18.28 6.56
C ASN A 65 18.36 -19.64 7.08
N SER A 66 17.57 -20.71 6.88
CA SER A 66 17.93 -22.07 7.27
C SER A 66 18.69 -22.86 6.20
N GLN A 67 19.06 -22.25 5.07
CA GLN A 67 19.75 -22.95 3.97
C GLN A 67 20.71 -22.03 3.20
N GLU A 68 21.77 -22.61 2.64
CA GLU A 68 22.63 -21.86 1.72
C GLU A 68 21.96 -21.72 0.34
N LEU A 69 21.83 -20.47 -0.11
CA LEU A 69 21.30 -20.18 -1.45
C LEU A 69 22.43 -20.10 -2.48
N ASN A 70 22.27 -20.80 -3.60
CA ASN A 70 23.15 -20.62 -4.74
C ASN A 70 22.98 -19.22 -5.38
N PRO A 71 23.92 -18.75 -6.22
CA PRO A 71 23.87 -17.39 -6.78
C PRO A 71 22.59 -17.07 -7.55
N ALA A 72 22.00 -18.05 -8.24
CA ALA A 72 20.75 -17.87 -8.98
C ALA A 72 19.56 -17.69 -8.04
N GLN A 73 19.49 -18.48 -6.96
CA GLN A 73 18.47 -18.34 -5.91
C GLN A 73 18.60 -17.00 -5.18
N GLN A 74 19.82 -16.57 -4.85
CA GLN A 74 20.07 -15.25 -4.24
C GLN A 74 19.58 -14.10 -5.13
N ALA A 75 19.80 -14.18 -6.44
CA ALA A 75 19.31 -13.19 -7.39
C ALA A 75 17.77 -13.14 -7.43
N LYS A 76 17.10 -14.30 -7.46
CA LYS A 76 15.63 -14.41 -7.39
C LYS A 76 15.08 -13.82 -6.10
N ASN A 77 15.64 -14.18 -4.95
CA ASN A 77 15.25 -13.61 -3.65
C ASN A 77 15.43 -12.09 -3.60
N LYS A 78 16.55 -11.57 -4.11
CA LYS A 78 16.80 -10.12 -4.19
C LYS A 78 15.77 -9.41 -5.07
N ALA A 79 15.37 -10.00 -6.20
CA ALA A 79 14.32 -9.47 -7.05
C ALA A 79 12.96 -9.48 -6.35
N PHE A 80 12.57 -10.61 -5.75
CA PHE A 80 11.33 -10.73 -4.97
C PHE A 80 11.25 -9.69 -3.84
N LYS A 81 12.30 -9.58 -3.01
CA LYS A 81 12.35 -8.61 -1.90
C LYS A 81 12.14 -7.17 -2.37
N ARG A 82 12.66 -6.82 -3.55
CA ARG A 82 12.49 -5.48 -4.15
C ARG A 82 11.05 -5.26 -4.61
N SER A 83 10.49 -6.20 -5.35
CA SER A 83 9.10 -6.11 -5.84
C SER A 83 8.09 -6.11 -4.70
N ALA A 84 8.23 -7.01 -3.72
CA ALA A 84 7.35 -7.08 -2.55
C ALA A 84 7.41 -5.77 -1.75
N LYS A 85 8.62 -5.23 -1.49
CA LYS A 85 8.76 -3.96 -0.78
C LYS A 85 8.08 -2.80 -1.53
N PHE A 86 8.19 -2.77 -2.85
CA PHE A 86 7.52 -1.75 -3.67
C PHE A 86 6.00 -1.84 -3.55
N LEU A 87 5.43 -3.05 -3.74
CA LEU A 87 3.99 -3.26 -3.68
C LEU A 87 3.41 -2.98 -2.28
N ILE A 88 4.09 -3.45 -1.22
CA ILE A 88 3.72 -3.14 0.16
C ILE A 88 3.68 -1.62 0.38
N GLY A 89 4.71 -0.89 -0.05
CA GLY A 89 4.75 0.56 0.08
C GLY A 89 3.64 1.28 -0.71
N LEU A 90 3.31 0.79 -1.91
CA LEU A 90 2.23 1.34 -2.72
C LEU A 90 0.87 1.15 -2.04
N LEU A 91 0.58 -0.08 -1.59
CA LEU A 91 -0.67 -0.42 -0.89
C LEU A 91 -0.80 0.36 0.42
N MET A 92 0.28 0.42 1.21
CA MET A 92 0.32 1.17 2.47
C MET A 92 -0.02 2.65 2.25
N ALA A 93 0.51 3.26 1.19
CA ALA A 93 0.22 4.66 0.87
C ALA A 93 -1.24 4.89 0.45
N VAL A 94 -1.90 3.91 -0.17
CA VAL A 94 -3.33 3.99 -0.54
C VAL A 94 -4.21 3.75 0.69
N VAL A 95 -3.88 2.78 1.53
CA VAL A 95 -4.59 2.50 2.79
C VAL A 95 -4.57 3.71 3.71
N ALA A 96 -3.39 4.29 3.94
CA ALA A 96 -3.22 5.46 4.80
C ALA A 96 -3.95 6.71 4.26
N ASP A 97 -4.02 6.86 2.94
CA ASP A 97 -4.78 7.95 2.31
C ASP A 97 -6.29 7.85 2.61
N VAL A 98 -6.87 6.66 2.47
CA VAL A 98 -8.28 6.44 2.81
C VAL A 98 -8.54 6.60 4.30
N GLU A 99 -7.65 6.09 5.15
CA GLU A 99 -7.77 6.24 6.61
C GLU A 99 -7.79 7.72 7.02
N LYS A 100 -6.92 8.54 6.44
CA LYS A 100 -6.92 9.98 6.66
C LYS A 100 -8.25 10.62 6.27
N LEU A 101 -8.79 10.26 5.10
CA LEU A 101 -10.08 10.77 4.62
C LEU A 101 -11.25 10.35 5.51
N GLU A 102 -11.21 9.13 6.04
CA GLU A 102 -12.22 8.64 6.99
C GLU A 102 -12.21 9.44 8.29
N ILE A 103 -11.02 9.71 8.85
CA ILE A 103 -10.87 10.57 10.04
C ILE A 103 -11.40 11.98 9.76
N GLU A 104 -11.02 12.58 8.63
CA GLU A 104 -11.49 13.92 8.21
C GLU A 104 -13.02 13.98 8.11
N ARG A 105 -13.65 12.89 7.66
CA ARG A 105 -15.11 12.78 7.60
C ARG A 105 -15.73 12.75 8.99
N MET A 106 -15.21 11.88 9.86
CA MET A 106 -15.70 11.74 11.23
C MET A 106 -15.59 13.05 12.03
N GLU A 107 -14.52 13.82 11.81
CA GLU A 107 -14.34 15.13 12.42
C GLU A 107 -15.37 16.14 11.91
N SER A 108 -15.62 16.15 10.59
CA SER A 108 -16.63 17.03 9.97
C SER A 108 -18.05 16.72 10.44
N GLU A 109 -18.40 15.44 10.57
CA GLU A 109 -19.70 14.98 11.08
C GLU A 109 -19.91 15.41 12.54
N LYS A 110 -18.90 15.23 13.41
CA LYS A 110 -18.96 15.68 14.81
C LYS A 110 -19.16 17.19 14.95
N LEU A 111 -18.48 17.99 14.13
CA LEU A 111 -18.63 19.45 14.13
C LEU A 111 -20.03 19.88 13.68
N ALA A 112 -20.63 19.15 12.72
CA ALA A 112 -22.00 19.42 12.28
C ALA A 112 -23.06 19.03 13.31
N GLU A 113 -22.82 17.97 14.10
CA GLU A 113 -23.70 17.54 15.19
C GLU A 113 -23.63 18.43 16.42
N GLY A 114 -22.45 18.93 16.80
CA GLY A 114 -22.28 19.84 17.94
C GLY A 114 -22.80 21.26 17.72
N ASN A 115 -23.10 21.63 16.47
CA ASN A 115 -23.71 22.92 16.09
C ASN A 115 -25.23 22.83 15.90
N LYS A 116 -25.85 21.67 16.15
CA LYS A 116 -27.31 21.47 16.17
C LYS A 116 -27.84 21.51 17.59
#